data_AF-A0A2V7HX76-F1
#
_entry.id   AF-A0A2V7HX76-F1
#
_cell.length_a   1.000
_cell.length_b   1.000
_cell.length_c   1.000
_cell.angle_alpha   90.00
_cell.angle_beta   90.00
_cell.angle_gamma   90.00
#
_symmetry.space_group_name_H-M   'P 1'
#
loop_
_entity.id
_entity.type
_entity.pdbx_description
1 polymer ?
#
loop_
_entity_poly.entity_id
_entity_poly.type
_entity_poly.pdbx_seq_one_letter_code
_entity_poly.pdbx_strand_id
1 'polypeptide(L)'
;MLRPTIAAVVVVVAALVATSAGAQPAAERRPPGKQNDAADAYGEMLRRTDSDAYARYVRLRAARDASLAELNRAQDRYRSAGPELRAVSLPQMRAARKKYAADEAAFLDFLDERDRKTLEQYRAATEQINKLLEQRTRAREDLRELTKE
;
A
#
# COMPACT_ATOMS: atom_id res chain seq x y z
N MET A 1 4.43 22.34 21.85
CA MET A 1 4.57 20.87 21.80
C MET A 1 3.34 20.30 21.13
N LEU A 2 3.43 19.86 19.87
CA LEU A 2 2.40 19.02 19.24
C LEU A 2 3.13 17.81 18.64
N ARG A 3 2.83 16.62 19.16
CA ARG A 3 3.28 15.35 18.59
C ARG A 3 2.28 14.96 17.51
N PRO A 4 2.69 14.74 16.25
CA PRO A 4 1.83 14.07 15.29
C PRO A 4 1.81 12.57 15.63
N THR A 5 0.63 12.05 15.94
CA THR A 5 0.36 10.62 16.08
C THR A 5 0.41 9.97 14.70
N ILE A 6 1.53 9.31 14.38
CA ILE A 6 1.69 8.57 13.13
C ILE A 6 1.04 7.20 13.34
N ALA A 7 -0.15 7.01 12.76
CA ALA A 7 -0.78 5.69 12.66
C ALA A 7 -0.02 4.87 11.61
N ALA A 8 0.74 3.87 12.05
CA ALA A 8 1.43 2.93 11.18
C ALA A 8 0.38 2.05 10.45
N VAL A 9 0.22 2.25 9.14
CA VAL A 9 -0.62 1.41 8.28
C VAL A 9 0.24 0.26 7.75
N VAL A 10 0.10 -0.92 8.36
CA VAL A 10 0.66 -2.17 7.84
C VAL A 10 -0.31 -2.76 6.82
N VAL A 11 0.07 -2.78 5.55
CA VAL A 11 -0.65 -3.49 4.48
C VAL A 11 -0.04 -4.87 4.32
N VAL A 12 -0.78 -5.92 4.69
CA VAL A 12 -0.36 -7.31 4.49
C VAL A 12 -0.98 -7.84 3.19
N VAL A 13 -0.13 -8.16 2.22
CA VAL A 13 -0.48 -8.84 0.97
C VAL A 13 -0.68 -10.32 1.27
N ALA A 14 -1.89 -10.84 1.05
CA ALA A 14 -2.16 -12.27 1.18
C ALA A 14 -1.69 -13.02 -0.07
N ALA A 15 -0.46 -13.53 -0.04
CA ALA A 15 0.03 -14.50 -1.01
C ALA A 15 -0.57 -15.88 -0.70
N LEU A 16 -1.38 -16.39 -1.63
CA LEU A 16 -1.90 -17.76 -1.59
C LEU A 16 -0.82 -18.71 -2.13
N VAL A 17 0.06 -19.21 -1.24
CA VAL A 17 0.92 -20.37 -1.53
C VAL A 17 0.89 -21.28 -0.30
N ALA A 18 0.17 -22.40 -0.44
CA ALA A 18 0.24 -23.50 0.51
C ALA A 18 1.55 -24.28 0.26
N THR A 19 2.41 -24.34 1.28
CA THR A 19 3.11 -25.54 1.81
C THR A 19 4.43 -25.12 2.47
N SER A 20 4.43 -24.99 3.81
CA SER A 20 5.48 -25.48 4.71
C SER A 20 5.19 -24.97 6.12
N ALA A 21 5.21 -25.87 7.09
CA ALA A 21 5.00 -25.61 8.50
C ALA A 21 5.99 -24.56 9.05
N GLY A 22 5.43 -23.52 9.64
CA GLY A 22 6.14 -22.50 10.40
C GLY A 22 5.07 -21.55 10.95
N ALA A 23 4.96 -21.47 12.27
CA ALA A 23 3.92 -20.69 12.95
C ALA A 23 3.99 -19.21 12.51
N GLN A 24 3.08 -18.81 11.62
CA GLN A 24 2.76 -17.41 11.40
C GLN A 24 1.76 -16.98 12.48
N PRO A 25 1.96 -15.82 13.16
CA PRO A 25 0.92 -15.27 14.00
C PRO A 25 -0.32 -15.10 13.14
N ALA A 26 -1.45 -15.59 13.63
CA ALA A 26 -2.72 -15.58 12.93
C ALA A 26 -2.93 -14.21 12.28
N ALA A 27 -2.82 -14.15 10.96
CA ALA A 27 -3.16 -12.99 10.18
C ALA A 27 -4.66 -12.78 10.40
N GLU A 28 -4.96 -11.90 11.36
CA GLU A 28 -6.29 -11.51 11.75
C GLU A 28 -6.96 -10.95 10.49
N ARG A 29 -7.78 -11.78 9.82
CA ARG A 29 -8.57 -11.39 8.66
C ARG A 29 -9.49 -10.27 9.13
N ARG A 30 -9.09 -9.02 8.89
CA ARG A 30 -9.91 -7.86 9.23
C ARG A 30 -11.26 -8.01 8.52
N PRO A 31 -12.38 -7.78 9.23
CA PRO A 31 -13.70 -7.80 8.62
C PRO A 31 -13.73 -6.80 7.45
N PRO A 32 -14.41 -7.14 6.34
CA PRO A 32 -14.36 -6.37 5.09
C PRO A 32 -14.73 -4.89 5.23
N GLY A 33 -15.55 -4.52 6.24
CA GLY A 33 -15.86 -3.12 6.56
C GLY A 33 -14.64 -2.27 6.94
N LYS A 34 -13.70 -2.83 7.73
CA LYS A 34 -12.51 -2.09 8.19
C LYS A 34 -11.49 -1.81 7.08
N GLN A 35 -11.56 -2.55 5.97
CA GLN A 35 -10.65 -2.37 4.85
C GLN A 35 -11.06 -1.17 3.98
N ASN A 36 -12.37 -0.92 3.87
CA ASN A 36 -12.90 0.27 3.20
C ASN A 36 -12.59 1.53 4.01
N ASP A 37 -12.74 1.50 5.33
CA ASP A 37 -12.42 2.64 6.20
C ASP A 37 -10.96 3.12 6.03
N ALA A 38 -10.00 2.19 5.94
CA ALA A 38 -8.59 2.51 5.75
C ALA A 38 -8.31 3.09 4.35
N ALA A 39 -8.93 2.52 3.31
CA ALA A 39 -8.79 3.01 1.94
C ALA A 39 -9.40 4.41 1.75
N ASP A 40 -10.49 4.70 2.46
CA ASP A 40 -11.19 5.97 2.40
C ASP A 40 -10.45 7.04 3.22
N ALA A 41 -9.93 6.67 4.40
CA ALA A 41 -9.04 7.55 5.17
C ALA A 41 -7.77 7.93 4.38
N TYR A 42 -7.20 6.99 3.64
CA TYR A 42 -6.06 7.28 2.77
C TYR A 42 -6.42 8.20 1.60
N GLY A 43 -7.55 7.98 0.95
CA GLY A 43 -8.06 8.88 -0.09
C GLY A 43 -8.27 10.31 0.44
N GLU A 44 -8.87 10.44 1.63
CA GLU A 44 -9.09 11.72 2.28
C GLU A 44 -7.79 12.42 2.69
N MET A 45 -6.79 11.67 3.14
CA MET A 45 -5.45 12.20 3.40
C MET A 45 -4.84 12.77 2.11
N LEU A 46 -4.83 12.00 1.01
CA LEU A 46 -4.31 12.47 -0.27
C LEU A 46 -5.04 13.71 -0.76
N ARG A 47 -6.38 13.76 -0.63
CA ARG A 47 -7.18 14.92 -1.01
C ARG A 47 -6.70 16.21 -0.33
N ARG A 48 -6.18 16.11 0.89
CA ARG A 48 -5.66 17.24 1.68
C ARG A 48 -4.20 17.57 1.41
N THR A 49 -3.37 16.57 1.08
CA THR A 49 -1.92 16.75 0.98
C THR A 49 -1.38 16.80 -0.45
N ASP A 50 -2.04 16.14 -1.40
CA ASP A 50 -1.59 16.00 -2.79
C ASP A 50 -2.80 15.68 -3.71
N SER A 51 -3.36 16.73 -4.32
CA SER A 51 -4.56 16.62 -5.15
C SER A 51 -4.35 15.78 -6.42
N ASP A 52 -3.14 15.80 -6.98
CA ASP A 52 -2.81 15.05 -8.19
C ASP A 52 -2.65 13.57 -7.88
N ALA A 53 -1.99 13.25 -6.76
CA ALA A 53 -1.92 11.87 -6.25
C ALA A 53 -3.32 11.36 -5.89
N TYR A 54 -4.19 12.20 -5.32
CA TYR A 54 -5.59 11.84 -5.07
C TYR A 54 -6.34 11.49 -6.36
N ALA A 55 -6.25 12.33 -7.40
CA ALA A 55 -6.88 12.06 -8.69
C ALA A 55 -6.38 10.76 -9.32
N ARG A 56 -5.07 10.50 -9.26
CA ARG A 56 -4.45 9.24 -9.69
C ARG A 56 -4.96 8.04 -8.89
N TYR A 57 -5.01 8.15 -7.57
CA TYR A 57 -5.51 7.10 -6.68
C TYR A 57 -6.94 6.71 -7.00
N VAL A 58 -7.86 7.68 -7.12
CA VAL A 58 -9.27 7.43 -7.43
C VAL A 58 -9.40 6.72 -8.77
N ARG A 59 -8.69 7.18 -9.80
CA ARG A 59 -8.71 6.57 -11.14
C ARG A 59 -8.21 5.13 -11.13
N LEU A 60 -7.08 4.85 -10.47
CA LEU A 60 -6.50 3.50 -10.40
C LEU A 60 -7.39 2.55 -9.59
N ARG A 61 -7.91 2.99 -8.45
CA ARG A 61 -8.86 2.22 -7.62
C ARG A 61 -10.12 1.87 -8.43
N ALA A 62 -10.69 2.84 -9.15
CA ALA A 62 -11.86 2.61 -9.99
C ALA A 62 -11.58 1.63 -11.15
N ALA A 63 -10.43 1.74 -11.80
CA ALA A 63 -10.03 0.82 -12.88
C ALA A 63 -9.87 -0.63 -12.38
N ARG A 64 -9.22 -0.81 -11.23
CA ARG A 64 -9.12 -2.11 -10.55
C ARG A 64 -10.50 -2.67 -10.20
N ASP A 65 -11.38 -1.86 -9.59
CA ASP A 65 -12.70 -2.33 -9.17
C ASP A 65 -13.57 -2.72 -10.37
N ALA A 66 -13.51 -1.95 -11.45
CA ALA A 66 -14.19 -2.29 -12.70
C ALA A 66 -13.67 -3.59 -13.32
N SER A 67 -12.35 -3.78 -13.39
CA SER A 67 -11.76 -5.00 -13.96
C SER A 67 -11.97 -6.24 -13.08
N LEU A 68 -12.00 -6.08 -11.75
CA LEU A 68 -12.38 -7.15 -10.83
C LEU A 68 -13.83 -7.57 -11.02
N ALA A 69 -14.75 -6.61 -11.16
CA ALA A 69 -16.14 -6.90 -11.45
C ALA A 69 -16.31 -7.62 -12.81
N GLU A 70 -15.60 -7.19 -13.85
CA GLU A 70 -15.58 -7.88 -15.14
C GLU A 70 -15.02 -9.30 -15.04
N LEU A 71 -13.94 -9.50 -14.29
CA LEU A 71 -13.37 -10.82 -14.05
C LEU A 71 -14.38 -11.74 -13.38
N ASN A 72 -15.06 -11.28 -12.33
CA ASN A 72 -16.08 -12.07 -11.63
C ASN A 72 -17.21 -12.47 -12.59
N ARG A 73 -17.74 -11.53 -13.39
CA ARG A 73 -18.78 -11.82 -14.39
C ARG A 73 -18.30 -12.81 -15.45
N ALA A 74 -17.05 -12.70 -15.92
CA ALA A 74 -16.49 -13.61 -16.90
C ALA A 74 -16.25 -15.02 -16.32
N GLN A 75 -15.86 -15.12 -15.05
CA GLN A 75 -15.75 -16.39 -14.33
C GLN A 75 -17.11 -17.05 -14.16
N ASP A 76 -18.13 -16.29 -13.78
CA ASP A 76 -19.48 -16.81 -13.62
C ASP A 76 -20.04 -17.33 -14.94
N ARG A 77 -19.89 -16.56 -16.03
CA ARG A 77 -20.25 -17.02 -17.38
C ARG A 77 -19.54 -18.31 -17.79
N TYR A 78 -18.25 -18.43 -17.50
CA TYR A 78 -17.48 -19.64 -17.81
C TYR A 78 -17.92 -20.85 -16.97
N ARG A 79 -18.25 -20.63 -15.69
CA ARG A 79 -18.74 -21.68 -14.78
C ARG A 79 -20.13 -22.15 -15.16
N SER A 80 -21.03 -21.23 -15.53
CA SER A 80 -22.40 -21.53 -15.92
C SER A 80 -22.55 -21.98 -17.37
N ALA A 81 -21.52 -21.83 -18.20
CA ALA A 81 -21.53 -22.25 -19.60
C ALA A 81 -21.58 -23.78 -19.72
N GLY A 82 -22.55 -24.27 -20.51
CA GLY A 82 -22.54 -25.65 -21.00
C GLY A 82 -21.31 -25.94 -21.88
N PRO A 83 -21.03 -27.22 -22.19
CA PRO A 83 -19.83 -27.63 -22.93
C PRO A 83 -19.61 -26.87 -24.24
N GLU A 84 -20.69 -26.55 -24.95
CA GLU A 84 -20.67 -25.86 -26.24
C GLU A 84 -20.23 -24.39 -26.14
N LEU A 85 -20.53 -23.71 -25.03
CA LEU A 85 -20.20 -22.30 -24.82
C LEU A 85 -18.89 -22.08 -24.06
N ARG A 86 -18.27 -23.14 -23.54
CA ARG A 86 -16.97 -23.06 -22.83
C ARG A 86 -15.83 -22.62 -23.74
N ALA A 87 -15.81 -23.08 -24.98
CA ALA A 87 -14.77 -22.71 -25.95
C ALA A 87 -14.75 -21.20 -26.23
N VAL A 88 -15.92 -20.54 -26.18
CA VAL A 88 -16.07 -19.10 -26.41
C VAL A 88 -15.84 -18.27 -25.13
N SER A 89 -16.30 -18.77 -23.98
CA SER A 89 -16.18 -18.05 -22.70
C SER A 89 -14.78 -18.13 -22.08
N LEU A 90 -14.01 -19.18 -22.35
CA LEU A 90 -12.66 -19.36 -21.79
C LEU A 90 -11.68 -18.24 -22.23
N PRO A 91 -11.57 -17.87 -23.52
CA PRO A 91 -10.76 -16.72 -23.94
C PRO A 91 -11.18 -15.41 -23.27
N GLN A 92 -12.48 -15.17 -23.10
CA GLN A 92 -13.01 -13.98 -22.45
C GLN A 92 -12.62 -13.92 -20.97
N MET A 93 -12.73 -15.04 -20.25
CA MET A 93 -12.28 -15.14 -18.86
C MET A 93 -10.77 -14.90 -18.73
N ARG A 94 -9.97 -15.42 -19.66
CA ARG A 94 -8.51 -15.18 -19.68
C ARG A 94 -8.18 -13.72 -19.94
N ALA A 95 -8.87 -13.07 -20.86
CA ALA A 95 -8.69 -11.64 -21.16
C ALA A 95 -9.06 -10.77 -19.95
N ALA A 96 -10.20 -11.03 -19.31
CA ALA A 96 -10.61 -10.33 -18.09
C ALA A 96 -9.59 -10.51 -16.96
N ARG A 97 -9.05 -11.73 -16.78
CA ARG A 97 -8.00 -12.00 -15.80
C ARG A 97 -6.72 -11.21 -16.07
N LYS A 98 -6.30 -11.14 -17.33
CA LYS A 98 -5.11 -10.36 -17.73
C LYS A 98 -5.33 -8.86 -17.48
N LYS A 99 -6.53 -8.34 -17.79
CA LYS A 99 -6.88 -6.94 -17.53
C LYS A 99 -6.84 -6.62 -16.03
N TYR A 100 -7.50 -7.44 -15.21
CA TYR A 100 -7.46 -7.25 -13.76
C TYR A 100 -6.03 -7.28 -13.20
N ALA A 101 -5.20 -8.23 -13.64
CA ALA A 101 -3.81 -8.30 -13.20
C ALA A 101 -3.00 -7.04 -13.56
N ALA A 102 -3.24 -6.46 -14.74
CA ALA A 102 -2.60 -5.22 -15.16
C ALA A 102 -3.08 -4.00 -14.34
N ASP A 103 -4.39 -3.89 -14.13
CA ASP A 103 -4.98 -2.78 -13.37
C ASP A 103 -4.60 -2.85 -11.88
N GLU A 104 -4.52 -4.05 -11.30
CA GLU A 104 -4.04 -4.29 -9.93
C GLU A 104 -2.55 -3.97 -9.79
N ALA A 105 -1.71 -4.40 -10.75
CA ALA A 105 -0.28 -4.07 -10.73
C ALA A 105 -0.06 -2.56 -10.77
N ALA A 106 -0.76 -1.84 -11.66
CA ALA A 106 -0.67 -0.38 -11.73
C ALA A 106 -1.15 0.30 -10.43
N PHE A 107 -2.15 -0.26 -9.74
CA PHE A 107 -2.59 0.24 -8.44
C PHE A 107 -1.53 0.02 -7.36
N LEU A 108 -0.88 -1.14 -7.33
CA LEU A 108 0.20 -1.46 -6.39
C LEU A 108 1.44 -0.60 -6.64
N ASP A 109 1.83 -0.40 -7.89
CA ASP A 109 2.98 0.44 -8.27
C ASP A 109 2.83 1.87 -7.74
N PHE A 110 1.60 2.42 -7.78
CA PHE A 110 1.29 3.73 -7.21
C PHE A 110 1.46 3.77 -5.68
N LEU A 111 1.06 2.71 -4.98
CA LEU A 111 1.25 2.62 -3.52
C LEU A 111 2.73 2.48 -3.15
N ASP A 112 3.48 1.70 -3.93
CA ASP A 112 4.92 1.51 -3.77
C ASP A 112 5.69 2.82 -4.00
N GLU A 113 5.33 3.60 -5.03
CA GLU A 113 5.94 4.90 -5.30
C GLU A 113 5.77 5.86 -4.11
N ARG A 114 4.56 5.90 -3.54
CA ARG A 114 4.30 6.68 -2.31
C ARG A 114 5.18 6.20 -1.16
N ASP A 115 5.26 4.90 -0.93
CA ASP A 115 5.99 4.36 0.22
C ASP A 115 7.49 4.61 0.09
N ARG A 116 8.04 4.51 -1.11
CA ARG A 116 9.44 4.90 -1.38
C ARG A 116 9.68 6.38 -1.07
N LYS A 117 8.82 7.27 -1.55
CA LYS A 117 8.91 8.72 -1.24
C LYS A 117 8.81 9.01 0.25
N THR A 118 7.92 8.31 0.95
CA THR A 118 7.75 8.46 2.41
C THR A 118 8.99 7.95 3.17
N LEU A 119 9.58 6.83 2.74
CA LEU A 119 10.82 6.31 3.30
C LEU A 119 11.99 7.28 3.10
N GLU A 120 12.10 7.92 1.94
CA GLU A 120 13.11 8.95 1.68
C GLU A 120 12.97 10.15 2.62
N GLN A 121 11.74 10.62 2.84
CA GLN A 121 11.47 11.71 3.79
C GLN A 121 11.88 11.34 5.22
N TYR A 122 11.58 10.12 5.66
CA TYR A 122 12.01 9.66 6.98
C TYR A 122 13.53 9.53 7.09
N ARG A 123 14.22 9.04 6.06
CA ARG A 123 15.69 8.99 6.04
C ARG A 123 16.29 10.37 6.18
N ALA A 124 15.79 11.35 5.42
CA ALA A 124 16.25 12.74 5.52
C ALA A 124 16.01 13.33 6.92
N ALA A 125 14.84 13.06 7.53
CA ALA A 125 14.55 13.50 8.89
C ALA A 125 15.48 12.85 9.93
N THR A 126 15.78 11.55 9.80
CA THR A 126 16.75 10.86 10.66
C THR A 126 18.15 11.47 10.54
N GLU A 127 18.62 11.76 9.33
CA GLU A 127 19.91 12.41 9.12
C GLU A 127 19.99 13.79 9.76
N GLN A 128 18.93 14.60 9.65
CA GLN A 128 18.85 15.90 10.31
C GLN A 128 18.94 15.78 11.83
N ILE A 129 18.22 14.82 12.42
CA ILE A 129 18.26 14.56 13.86
C ILE A 129 19.67 14.14 14.29
N ASN A 130 20.33 13.25 13.54
CA ASN A 130 21.69 12.80 13.86
C ASN A 130 22.68 13.97 13.86
N LYS A 131 22.62 14.87 12.86
CA LYS A 131 23.46 16.09 12.84
C LYS A 131 23.25 16.96 14.07
N LEU A 132 21.99 17.15 14.50
CA LEU A 132 21.68 17.91 15.71
C LEU A 132 22.23 17.25 16.97
N LEU A 133 22.19 15.91 17.05
CA LEU A 133 22.76 15.16 18.17
C LEU A 133 24.29 15.30 18.21
N GLU A 134 24.97 15.22 17.08
CA GLU A 134 26.42 15.43 16.98
C GLU A 134 26.82 16.84 17.42
N GLN A 135 26.11 17.87 16.93
CA GLN A 135 26.35 19.26 17.34
C GLN A 135 26.21 19.43 18.86
N ARG A 136 25.17 18.84 19.46
CA ARG A 136 24.95 18.89 20.92
C ARG A 136 25.99 18.09 21.70
N THR A 137 26.58 17.05 21.11
CA THR A 137 27.69 16.32 21.73
C THR A 137 28.94 17.18 21.76
N ARG A 138 29.33 17.78 20.63
CA ARG A 138 30.49 18.70 20.56
C ARG A 138 30.34 19.88 21.51
N ALA A 139 29.18 20.54 21.50
CA ALA A 139 28.92 21.66 22.41
C ALA A 139 29.03 21.25 23.90
N ARG A 140 28.64 20.01 24.25
CA ARG A 140 28.82 19.49 25.61
C ARG A 140 30.28 19.19 25.94
N GLU A 141 31.07 18.76 24.96
CA GLU A 141 32.51 18.54 25.12
C GLU A 141 33.22 19.89 25.32
N ASP A 142 32.96 20.89 24.47
CA ASP A 142 33.52 22.23 24.57
C ASP A 142 33.22 22.87 25.95
N LEU A 143 31.97 22.77 26.41
CA LEU A 143 31.58 23.27 27.74
C LEU A 143 32.28 22.53 28.88
N ARG A 144 32.56 21.22 28.73
CA ARG A 144 33.28 20.45 29.76
C ARG A 144 34.74 20.86 29.85
N GLU A 145 35.39 21.15 28.72
CA GLU A 145 36.78 21.61 28.74
C GLU A 145 36.90 22.96 29.46
N LEU A 146 35.97 23.90 29.24
CA LEU A 146 35.94 25.19 29.95
C LEU A 146 35.79 25.07 31.48
N THR A 147 35.27 23.94 31.99
CA THR A 147 35.09 23.72 33.44
C THR A 147 36.26 22.99 34.11
N LYS A 148 37.29 22.60 33.35
CA LYS A 148 38.48 21.91 33.86
C LYS A 148 39.67 22.85 34.11
N GLU A 149 39.64 24.06 33.56
CA GLU A 149 40.56 25.16 33.87
C GLU A 149 40.12 25.88 35.17
#